data_AF-A0A661V5K6-F1
#
_entry.id   AF-A0A661V5K6-F1
#
_cell.length_a   1.000
_cell.length_b   1.000
_cell.length_c   1.000
_cell.angle_alpha   90.00
_cell.angle_beta   90.00
_cell.angle_gamma   90.00
#
_symmetry.space_group_name_H-M   'P 1'
#
loop_
_entity.id
_entity.type
_entity.pdbx_description
1 polymer ?
#
loop_
_entity_poly.entity_id
_entity_poly.type
_entity_poly.pdbx_seq_one_letter_code
_entity_poly.pdbx_strand_id
1 'polypeptide(L)'
;MSSKRFLYLGLLIAALIVAACSPTPAPTSLPPTDTPALTATTEATTEATTTGESKVPMGFTEEGAPYQGNPDAPVTLVEYSEFQ
;
A
#
# COMPACT_ATOMS: atom_id res chain seq x y z
N MET A 1 -21.79 6.33 50.84
CA MET A 1 -20.64 6.31 49.91
C MET A 1 -19.61 7.32 50.37
N SER A 2 -18.33 6.94 50.45
CA SER A 2 -17.29 7.77 51.06
C SER A 2 -16.88 8.91 50.14
N SER A 3 -17.03 10.16 50.60
CA SER A 3 -16.66 11.40 49.88
C SER A 3 -15.22 11.36 49.31
N LYS A 4 -14.32 10.64 50.00
CA LYS A 4 -12.95 10.37 49.53
C LYS A 4 -12.89 9.66 48.17
N ARG A 5 -13.82 8.73 47.88
CA ARG A 5 -13.90 8.04 46.59
C ARG A 5 -14.32 8.98 45.46
N PHE A 6 -15.21 9.93 45.74
CA PHE A 6 -15.60 10.95 44.77
C PHE A 6 -14.45 11.92 44.48
N LEU A 7 -13.65 12.26 45.50
CA LEU A 7 -12.48 13.12 45.33
C LEU A 7 -11.38 12.43 44.49
N TYR A 8 -11.09 11.15 44.75
CA TYR A 8 -10.14 10.40 43.93
C TYR A 8 -10.63 10.17 42.49
N LEU A 9 -11.94 9.91 42.31
CA LEU A 9 -12.52 9.75 40.99
C LEU A 9 -12.45 11.06 40.18
N GLY A 10 -12.72 12.21 40.81
CA GLY A 10 -12.57 13.52 40.18
C GLY A 10 -11.13 13.82 39.77
N LEU A 11 -10.16 13.49 40.63
CA LEU A 11 -8.73 13.67 40.34
C LEU A 11 -8.27 12.80 39.16
N LEU A 12 -8.74 11.54 39.11
CA LEU A 12 -8.43 10.62 38.02
C LEU A 12 -9.00 11.11 36.67
N ILE A 13 -10.24 11.62 36.67
CA ILE A 13 -10.86 12.17 35.46
C ILE A 13 -10.12 13.43 34.98
N ALA A 14 -9.73 14.32 35.90
CA ALA A 14 -8.95 15.50 35.55
C ALA A 14 -7.59 15.14 34.92
N ALA A 15 -6.91 14.12 35.44
CA ALA A 15 -5.65 13.63 34.88
C ALA A 15 -5.81 13.07 33.45
N LEU A 16 -6.91 12.35 33.17
CA LEU A 16 -7.20 11.80 31.84
C LEU A 16 -7.44 12.89 30.79
N ILE A 17 -8.10 13.99 31.16
CA ILE A 17 -8.40 15.09 30.22
C ILE A 17 -7.13 15.82 29.80
N VAL A 18 -6.16 16.01 30.71
CA VAL A 18 -4.88 16.68 30.40
C VAL A 18 -4.02 15.86 29.43
N ALA A 19 -4.10 14.52 29.47
CA ALA A 19 -3.31 13.64 28.62
C ALA A 19 -3.78 13.58 27.15
N ALA A 20 -5.04 13.96 26.86
CA ALA A 20 -5.60 13.89 25.51
C ALA A 20 -5.25 15.10 24.62
N CYS A 21 -4.58 16.12 25.16
CA CYS A 21 -4.22 17.32 24.42
C CYS A 21 -2.79 17.19 23.86
N SER A 22 -2.57 16.24 22.95
CA SER A 22 -1.33 16.18 22.17
C SER A 22 -1.48 16.96 20.86
N PRO A 23 -0.45 17.73 20.45
CA PRO A 23 -0.49 18.46 19.20
C PRO A 23 -0.52 17.49 18.02
N THR A 24 -1.48 17.68 17.11
CA THR A 24 -1.53 16.97 15.83
C THR A 24 -0.33 17.40 14.99
N PRO A 25 0.52 16.47 14.50
CA PRO A 25 1.57 16.84 13.56
C PRO A 25 0.94 17.39 12.29
N ALA A 26 1.38 18.58 11.89
CA ALA A 26 0.97 19.18 10.62
C ALA A 26 1.40 18.29 9.44
N PRO A 27 0.61 18.20 8.36
CA PRO A 27 1.01 17.46 7.18
C PRO A 27 2.24 18.12 6.55
N THR A 28 3.35 17.39 6.54
CA THR A 28 4.55 17.75 5.77
C THR A 28 4.20 17.66 4.29
N SER A 29 4.12 18.81 3.61
CA SER A 29 4.05 18.86 2.15
C SER A 29 5.32 18.26 1.57
N LEU A 30 5.19 17.07 0.97
CA LEU A 30 6.27 16.47 0.19
C LEU A 30 6.54 17.33 -1.06
N PRO A 31 7.80 17.42 -1.53
CA PRO A 31 8.11 18.04 -2.82
C PRO A 31 7.41 17.27 -3.96
N PRO A 32 7.14 17.92 -5.11
CA PRO A 32 6.62 17.21 -6.27
C PRO A 32 7.62 16.12 -6.68
N THR A 33 7.22 14.86 -6.56
CA THR A 33 7.91 13.74 -7.20
C THR A 33 7.81 13.94 -8.69
N ASP A 34 8.95 14.10 -9.36
CA ASP A 34 9.06 14.07 -10.81
C ASP A 34 8.39 12.79 -11.31
N THR A 35 7.18 12.95 -11.85
CA THR A 35 6.49 11.88 -12.56
C THR A 35 7.26 11.65 -13.84
N PRO A 36 7.86 10.47 -14.08
CA PRO A 36 8.48 10.19 -15.36
C PRO A 36 7.37 10.25 -16.41
N ALA A 37 7.45 11.22 -17.33
CA ALA A 37 6.62 11.23 -18.51
C ALA A 37 6.99 9.99 -19.34
N LEU A 38 6.12 8.98 -19.33
CA LEU A 38 6.22 7.81 -20.18
C LEU A 38 6.19 8.28 -21.64
N THR A 39 7.36 8.31 -22.25
CA THR A 39 7.49 8.47 -23.70
C THR A 39 7.10 7.12 -24.30
N ALA A 40 5.89 7.04 -24.85
CA ALA A 40 5.42 5.86 -25.55
C ALA A 40 6.31 5.62 -26.77
N THR A 41 7.24 4.66 -26.66
CA THR A 41 7.91 4.07 -27.81
C THR A 41 7.00 2.96 -28.31
N THR A 42 6.31 3.23 -29.42
CA THR A 42 5.62 2.21 -30.19
C THR A 42 6.65 1.37 -30.91
N GLU A 43 6.99 0.22 -30.33
CA GLU A 43 7.57 -0.88 -31.08
C GLU A 43 6.59 -2.05 -31.00
N ALA A 44 5.84 -2.21 -32.09
CA ALA A 44 4.97 -3.35 -32.30
C ALA A 44 5.84 -4.54 -32.72
N THR A 45 5.80 -5.63 -31.96
CA THR A 45 6.17 -6.97 -32.43
C THR A 45 5.36 -8.03 -31.68
N THR A 46 4.32 -8.46 -32.38
CA THR A 46 3.91 -9.86 -32.65
C THR A 46 3.37 -10.75 -31.50
N GLU A 47 2.08 -11.05 -31.69
CA GLU A 47 1.29 -12.23 -31.30
C GLU A 47 0.82 -12.39 -29.84
N ALA A 48 -0.38 -11.87 -29.58
CA ALA A 48 -1.33 -12.48 -28.66
C ALA A 48 -2.61 -12.84 -29.42
N THR A 49 -2.64 -14.04 -30.03
CA THR A 49 -3.89 -14.66 -30.43
C THR A 49 -4.40 -15.51 -29.28
N THR A 50 -5.47 -15.08 -28.61
CA THR A 50 -6.44 -16.02 -28.01
C THR A 50 -7.83 -15.44 -28.22
N THR A 51 -8.48 -15.95 -29.25
CA THR A 51 -9.89 -15.77 -29.55
C THR A 51 -10.72 -16.39 -28.42
N GLY A 52 -11.51 -15.58 -27.71
CA GLY A 52 -12.53 -16.02 -26.76
C GLY A 52 -11.99 -16.24 -25.34
N GLU A 53 -12.51 -15.45 -24.39
CA GLU A 53 -12.06 -15.37 -22.99
C GLU A 53 -10.64 -14.80 -22.84
N SER A 54 -10.52 -13.57 -22.33
CA SER A 54 -9.25 -12.85 -22.18
C SER A 54 -8.35 -13.53 -21.15
N LYS A 55 -7.70 -14.64 -21.53
CA LYS A 55 -6.76 -15.36 -20.69
C LYS A 55 -5.49 -14.52 -20.55
N VAL A 56 -5.19 -14.10 -19.33
CA VAL A 56 -3.94 -13.40 -19.03
C VAL A 56 -2.77 -14.36 -19.31
N PRO A 57 -1.71 -13.92 -20.04
CA PRO A 57 -0.51 -14.72 -20.25
C PRO A 57 0.09 -15.16 -18.92
N MET A 58 0.60 -16.39 -18.85
CA MET A 58 1.24 -16.93 -17.65
C MET A 58 2.47 -17.73 -18.07
N GLY A 59 3.50 -17.74 -17.24
CA GLY A 59 4.74 -18.47 -17.51
C GLY A 59 5.68 -18.49 -16.32
N PHE A 60 6.94 -18.81 -16.59
CA PHE A 60 8.03 -18.77 -15.61
C PHE A 60 9.17 -17.91 -16.14
N THR A 61 9.82 -17.17 -15.25
CA THR A 61 11.06 -16.42 -15.51
C THR A 61 12.24 -17.37 -15.69
N GLU A 62 13.39 -16.83 -16.12
CA GLU A 62 14.64 -17.61 -16.25
C GLU A 62 15.08 -18.21 -14.90
N GLU A 63 14.78 -17.52 -13.80
CA GLU A 63 15.03 -17.95 -12.43
C GLU A 63 14.01 -18.97 -11.90
N GLY A 64 12.98 -19.28 -12.70
CA GLY A 64 11.93 -20.25 -12.34
C GLY A 64 10.80 -19.68 -11.48
N ALA A 65 10.71 -18.35 -11.31
CA ALA A 65 9.59 -17.72 -10.61
C ALA A 65 8.35 -17.64 -11.54
N PRO A 66 7.14 -17.98 -11.06
CA PRO A 66 5.93 -17.85 -11.85
C PRO A 66 5.58 -16.37 -12.09
N TYR A 67 5.07 -16.06 -13.29
CA TYR A 67 4.55 -14.74 -13.62
C TYR A 67 3.18 -14.83 -14.31
N GLN A 68 2.43 -13.75 -14.19
CA GLN A 68 1.17 -13.53 -14.90
C GLN A 68 1.16 -12.11 -15.48
N GLY A 69 0.82 -11.98 -16.76
CA GLY A 69 0.79 -10.73 -17.49
C GLY A 69 1.97 -10.55 -18.45
N ASN A 70 2.28 -9.29 -18.78
CA ASN A 70 3.40 -8.93 -19.63
C ASN A 70 4.70 -8.82 -18.79
N PRO A 71 5.75 -9.62 -19.05
CA PRO A 71 7.02 -9.50 -18.33
C PRO A 71 7.72 -8.16 -18.57
N ASP A 72 7.49 -7.51 -19.71
CA ASP A 72 8.03 -6.19 -20.06
C ASP A 72 7.10 -5.04 -19.64
N ALA A 73 6.16 -5.29 -18.72
CA ALA A 73 5.29 -4.23 -18.21
C ALA A 73 6.11 -3.14 -17.50
N PRO A 74 5.72 -1.86 -17.63
CA PRO A 74 6.44 -0.75 -16.98
C PRO A 74 6.38 -0.81 -15.44
N VAL A 75 5.47 -1.60 -14.89
CA VAL A 75 5.31 -1.85 -13.47
C VAL A 75 5.15 -3.34 -13.27
N THR A 76 5.92 -3.89 -12.34
CA THR A 76 5.88 -5.31 -11.94
C THR A 76 5.48 -5.39 -10.48
N LEU A 77 4.55 -6.29 -10.16
CA LEU A 77 4.18 -6.63 -8.78
C LEU A 77 4.90 -7.93 -8.39
N VAL A 78 5.61 -7.91 -7.27
CA VAL A 78 6.28 -9.09 -6.71
C VAL A 78 5.56 -9.49 -5.42
N GLU A 79 5.03 -10.70 -5.40
CA GLU A 79 4.33 -11.27 -4.25
C GLU A 79 5.22 -12.30 -3.54
N TYR A 80 5.31 -12.18 -2.21
CA TYR A 80 5.95 -13.16 -1.34
C TYR A 80 4.87 -13.88 -0.53
N SER A 81 4.78 -15.20 -0.67
CA SER A 81 3.79 -16.03 0.02
C SER A 81 4.46 -17.28 0.62
N GLU A 82 3.94 -17.74 1.75
CA GLU A 82 4.41 -18.93 2.48
C GLU A 82 3.21 -19.85 2.69
N PHE A 83 3.37 -21.13 2.33
CA PHE A 83 2.28 -22.11 2.37
C PHE A 83 2.43 -22.97 3.63
N GLN A 84 1.48 -22.86 4.56
CA GLN A 84 1.39 -23.70 5.77
C GLN A 84 0.80 -25.08 5.50
#